data_AF-A0A2D6E2I9-F1
#
_entry.id   AF-A0A2D6E2I9-F1
#
_cell.length_a   1.000
_cell.length_b   1.000
_cell.length_c   1.000
_cell.angle_alpha   90.00
_cell.angle_beta   90.00
_cell.angle_gamma   90.00
#
_symmetry.space_group_name_H-M   'P 1'
#
loop_
_entity.id
_entity.type
_entity.pdbx_description
1 polymer ?
#
loop_
_entity_poly.entity_id
_entity_poly.type
_entity_poly.pdbx_seq_one_letter_code
_entity_poly.pdbx_strand_id
1 'polypeptide(L)'
;MATFEQYDYCEDDDLDEDVHSIEMTHNEIMYLDDSLTMMLERNELADSVTTMKPLVPSAQLPAPVTLLDKIGIAVLDVTDPEHKGETTIVELHDSEIYMLREICPSYAKVGKEYVGYNLKRKLYLALYSAVYETNKIADTLLATVDLEIREPAPKLDK
;
A
#
# COMPACT_ATOMS: atom_id res chain seq x y z
N MET A 1 12.49 -1.24 50.69
CA MET A 1 11.14 -1.64 50.27
C MET A 1 10.74 -0.66 49.18
N ALA A 2 11.07 -0.98 47.93
CA ALA A 2 10.84 -0.09 46.80
C ALA A 2 9.42 -0.34 46.30
N THR A 3 8.59 0.70 46.32
CA THR A 3 7.26 0.70 45.73
C THR A 3 7.43 0.78 44.22
N PHE A 4 7.09 -0.31 43.53
CA PHE A 4 6.99 -0.34 42.08
C PHE A 4 5.75 0.47 41.70
N GLU A 5 5.95 1.59 41.01
CA GLU A 5 4.85 2.32 40.37
C GLU A 5 4.29 1.45 39.26
N GLN A 6 3.05 1.02 39.44
CA GLN A 6 2.26 0.28 38.49
C GLN A 6 1.87 1.27 37.38
N TYR A 7 2.58 1.22 36.25
CA TYR A 7 2.21 1.97 35.05
C TYR A 7 0.87 1.40 34.55
N ASP A 8 -0.13 2.27 34.60
CA ASP A 8 -1.45 2.07 34.02
C ASP A 8 -1.26 2.02 32.49
N TYR A 9 -1.31 0.82 31.91
CA TYR A 9 -1.39 0.67 30.47
C TYR A 9 -2.72 1.29 30.06
N CYS A 10 -2.67 2.48 29.44
CA CYS A 10 -3.81 2.99 28.70
C CYS A 10 -4.22 1.90 27.73
N GLU A 11 -5.43 1.35 27.88
CA GLU A 11 -6.05 0.48 26.88
C GLU A 11 -5.96 1.23 25.55
N ASP A 12 -5.16 0.67 24.63
CA ASP A 12 -5.06 1.15 23.27
C ASP A 12 -6.50 1.24 22.72
N ASP A 13 -6.94 2.45 22.38
CA ASP A 13 -8.01 2.61 21.41
C ASP A 13 -7.53 1.83 20.18
N ASP A 14 -8.05 0.62 19.98
CA ASP A 14 -7.94 -0.12 18.73
C ASP A 14 -8.52 0.79 17.65
N LEU A 15 -7.65 1.62 17.04
CA LEU A 15 -7.97 2.33 15.83
C LEU A 15 -8.27 1.23 14.81
N ASP A 16 -9.55 1.02 14.52
CA ASP A 16 -10.02 0.12 13.47
C ASP A 16 -9.36 0.53 12.14
N GLU A 17 -8.16 0.05 11.86
CA GLU A 17 -7.46 0.30 10.59
C GLU A 17 -8.21 -0.43 9.49
N ASP A 18 -8.64 0.32 8.47
CA ASP A 18 -9.33 -0.21 7.32
C ASP A 18 -8.47 -1.30 6.64
N VAL A 19 -9.13 -2.40 6.27
CA VAL A 19 -8.51 -3.54 5.57
C VAL A 19 -8.86 -3.48 4.10
N HIS A 20 -7.83 -3.57 3.25
CA HIS A 20 -7.97 -3.52 1.80
C HIS A 20 -7.47 -4.81 1.15
N SER A 21 -8.33 -5.42 0.33
CA SER A 21 -7.96 -6.55 -0.52
C SER A 21 -7.32 -6.04 -1.81
N ILE A 22 -6.04 -6.34 -2.03
CA ILE A 22 -5.29 -5.89 -3.20
C ILE A 22 -4.84 -7.09 -4.04
N GLU A 23 -5.30 -7.12 -5.29
CA GLU A 23 -4.86 -8.14 -6.26
C GLU A 23 -3.45 -7.83 -6.78
N MET A 24 -2.53 -8.78 -6.66
CA MET A 24 -1.12 -8.64 -7.02
C MET A 24 -0.67 -9.77 -7.95
N THR A 25 0.23 -9.47 -8.87
CA THR A 25 0.83 -10.45 -9.79
C THR A 25 2.00 -11.18 -9.12
N HIS A 26 2.39 -12.32 -9.70
CA HIS A 26 3.62 -13.02 -9.29
C HIS A 26 4.83 -12.09 -9.16
N ASN A 27 5.08 -11.24 -10.17
CA ASN A 27 6.24 -10.35 -10.18
C ASN A 27 6.17 -9.26 -9.12
N GLU A 28 4.97 -8.76 -8.82
CA GLU A 28 4.75 -7.79 -7.76
C GLU A 28 4.99 -8.41 -6.38
N ILE A 29 4.50 -9.64 -6.15
CA ILE A 29 4.71 -10.37 -4.89
C ILE A 29 6.20 -10.66 -4.65
N MET A 30 6.90 -11.22 -5.64
CA MET A 30 8.33 -11.50 -5.52
C MET A 30 9.14 -10.22 -5.29
N TYR A 31 8.76 -9.14 -5.96
CA TYR A 31 9.39 -7.83 -5.76
C TYR A 31 9.22 -7.32 -4.32
N LEU A 32 8.04 -7.50 -3.72
CA LEU A 32 7.78 -7.08 -2.34
C LEU A 32 8.58 -7.92 -1.34
N ASP A 33 8.61 -9.24 -1.49
CA ASP A 33 9.39 -10.15 -0.63
C ASP A 33 10.89 -9.77 -0.62
N ASP A 34 11.46 -9.54 -1.80
CA ASP A 34 12.86 -9.11 -1.96
C ASP A 34 13.17 -7.73 -1.32
N SER A 35 12.14 -6.90 -1.16
CA SER A 35 12.28 -5.50 -0.70
C SER A 35 12.00 -5.32 0.79
N LEU A 36 11.45 -6.33 1.46
CA LEU A 36 11.10 -6.28 2.88
C LEU A 36 12.24 -6.86 3.74
N THR A 37 12.42 -6.29 4.93
CA THR A 37 13.36 -6.83 5.92
C THR A 37 12.69 -6.89 7.29
N MET A 38 13.00 -7.93 8.06
CA MET A 38 12.45 -8.10 9.40
C MET A 38 13.00 -7.06 10.36
N MET A 39 12.10 -6.40 11.10
CA MET A 39 12.47 -5.58 12.24
C MET A 39 12.95 -6.46 13.40
N LEU A 40 14.15 -6.18 13.94
CA LEU A 40 14.65 -6.85 15.15
C LEU A 40 14.63 -5.87 16.33
N GLU A 41 13.87 -6.22 17.37
CA GLU A 41 13.92 -5.53 18.65
C GLU A 41 15.09 -6.07 19.49
N ARG A 42 15.93 -5.18 20.04
CA ARG A 42 16.95 -5.54 21.04
C ARG A 42 16.45 -5.10 22.40
N ASN A 43 16.35 -6.05 23.33
CA ASN A 43 15.84 -5.76 24.66
C ASN A 43 16.85 -4.98 25.53
N GLU A 44 16.29 -3.93 26.15
CA GLU A 44 16.52 -3.36 27.50
C GLU A 44 17.55 -2.25 27.79
N LEU A 45 18.39 -1.77 26.87
CA LEU A 45 19.25 -0.60 27.21
C LEU A 45 19.54 0.40 26.09
N ALA A 46 18.96 0.24 24.91
CA ALA A 46 19.13 1.19 23.82
C ALA A 46 17.87 1.23 22.95
N ASP A 47 17.28 2.42 22.82
CA ASP A 47 16.22 2.77 21.87
C ASP A 47 16.71 2.66 20.40
N SER A 48 17.28 1.53 20.02
CA SER A 48 17.87 1.34 18.69
C SER A 48 17.33 0.08 18.04
N VAL A 49 16.40 0.29 17.11
CA VAL A 49 15.97 -0.71 16.12
C VAL A 49 17.14 -0.98 15.17
N THR A 50 17.47 -2.24 14.89
CA THR A 50 18.54 -2.60 13.95
C THR A 50 18.05 -3.59 12.89
N THR A 51 18.67 -3.56 11.71
CA THR A 51 18.37 -4.44 10.57
C THR A 51 19.64 -5.21 10.18
N MET A 52 19.51 -6.50 9.81
CA MET A 52 20.63 -7.30 9.29
C MET A 52 20.54 -7.42 7.77
N LYS A 53 21.67 -7.23 7.05
CA LYS A 53 21.73 -7.13 5.59
C LYS A 53 22.67 -8.15 4.93
N PRO A 54 22.38 -8.60 3.69
CA PRO A 54 23.37 -8.94 2.67
C PRO A 54 23.74 -7.72 1.78
N LEU A 55 24.84 -7.84 1.03
CA LEU A 55 25.64 -6.76 0.42
C LEU A 55 25.05 -5.98 -0.77
N VAL A 56 23.80 -6.18 -1.17
CA VAL A 56 23.11 -5.31 -2.16
C VAL A 56 21.62 -5.18 -1.81
N PRO A 57 21.13 -3.97 -1.44
CA PRO A 57 19.73 -3.78 -1.04
C PRO A 57 19.11 -2.50 -1.63
N SER A 58 18.21 -2.64 -2.59
CA SER A 58 17.29 -1.55 -2.96
C SER A 58 16.08 -1.59 -2.03
N ALA A 59 15.96 -0.56 -1.18
CA ALA A 59 14.94 -0.30 -0.15
C ALA A 59 14.98 -1.21 1.10
N GLN A 60 14.87 -0.59 2.26
CA GLN A 60 15.36 -1.06 3.57
C GLN A 60 14.37 -0.70 4.67
N LEU A 61 13.08 -0.98 4.45
CA LEU A 61 12.08 -0.66 5.46
C LEU A 61 11.90 -1.88 6.38
N PRO A 62 12.20 -1.75 7.68
CA PRO A 62 11.88 -2.80 8.64
C PRO A 62 10.36 -2.96 8.69
N ALA A 63 9.88 -4.17 8.46
CA ALA A 63 8.47 -4.51 8.43
C ALA A 63 8.07 -5.36 9.65
N PRO A 64 6.83 -5.25 10.13
CA PRO A 64 6.29 -6.15 11.14
C PRO A 64 6.21 -7.57 10.59
N VAL A 65 6.36 -8.56 11.48
CA VAL A 65 6.30 -9.99 11.11
C VAL A 65 4.96 -10.34 10.45
N THR A 66 3.87 -9.70 10.86
CA THR A 66 2.54 -9.88 10.25
C THR A 66 2.51 -9.57 8.76
N LEU A 67 3.18 -8.49 8.33
CA LEU A 67 3.28 -8.14 6.92
C LEU A 67 4.15 -9.14 6.16
N LEU A 68 5.24 -9.60 6.77
CA LEU A 68 6.08 -10.65 6.19
C LEU A 68 5.31 -11.96 6.01
N ASP A 69 4.50 -12.36 6.98
CA ASP A 69 3.69 -13.58 6.90
C ASP A 69 2.64 -13.49 5.78
N LYS A 70 1.96 -12.34 5.64
CA LYS A 70 1.01 -12.09 4.55
C LYS A 70 1.67 -12.20 3.17
N ILE A 71 2.84 -11.58 3.00
CA ILE A 71 3.60 -11.67 1.74
C ILE A 71 4.12 -13.09 1.52
N GLY A 72 4.58 -13.77 2.58
CA GLY A 72 5.04 -15.15 2.51
C GLY A 72 3.95 -16.15 2.06
N ILE A 73 2.72 -16.00 2.56
CA ILE A 73 1.57 -16.78 2.07
C ILE A 73 1.31 -16.48 0.59
N ALA A 74 1.31 -15.19 0.21
CA ALA A 74 1.11 -14.79 -1.18
C ALA A 74 2.19 -15.35 -2.12
N VAL A 75 3.45 -15.47 -1.66
CA VAL A 75 4.54 -16.13 -2.41
C VAL A 75 4.20 -17.60 -2.66
N LEU A 76 3.71 -18.32 -1.66
CA LEU A 76 3.31 -19.71 -1.84
C LEU A 76 2.17 -19.85 -2.85
N ASP A 77 1.17 -18.96 -2.78
CA ASP A 77 0.03 -18.98 -3.71
C ASP A 77 0.47 -18.75 -5.16
N VAL A 78 1.30 -17.73 -5.43
CA VAL A 78 1.71 -17.40 -6.81
C VAL A 78 2.73 -18.39 -7.39
N THR A 79 3.38 -19.19 -6.55
CA THR A 79 4.37 -20.19 -6.97
C THR A 79 3.84 -21.63 -6.95
N ASP A 80 2.61 -21.85 -6.48
CA ASP A 80 1.97 -23.16 -6.52
C ASP A 80 1.78 -23.63 -7.98
N PRO A 81 2.35 -24.78 -8.38
CA PRO A 81 2.17 -25.34 -9.72
C PRO A 81 0.71 -25.62 -10.10
N GLU A 82 -0.18 -25.79 -9.11
CA GLU A 82 -1.61 -26.00 -9.34
C GLU A 82 -2.40 -24.69 -9.45
N HIS A 83 -1.79 -23.55 -9.07
CA HIS A 83 -2.43 -22.24 -9.18
C HIS A 83 -2.59 -21.85 -10.66
N LYS A 84 -3.85 -21.73 -11.08
CA LYS A 84 -4.20 -21.33 -12.46
C LYS A 84 -4.35 -19.82 -12.62
N GLY A 85 -4.30 -19.07 -11.52
CA GLY A 85 -4.41 -17.62 -11.53
C GLY A 85 -3.07 -16.96 -11.86
N GLU A 86 -3.11 -15.85 -12.61
CA GLU A 86 -1.93 -15.00 -12.83
C GLU A 86 -1.65 -14.07 -11.63
N THR A 87 -2.59 -14.02 -10.68
CA THR A 87 -2.63 -13.09 -9.55
C THR A 87 -3.05 -13.80 -8.25
N THR A 88 -2.76 -13.16 -7.13
CA THR A 88 -3.27 -13.49 -5.78
C THR A 88 -3.80 -12.23 -5.10
N ILE A 89 -4.63 -12.37 -4.06
CA ILE A 89 -5.19 -11.26 -3.29
C ILE A 89 -4.49 -11.21 -1.94
N VAL A 90 -4.02 -10.03 -1.55
CA VAL A 90 -3.40 -9.78 -0.24
C VAL A 90 -4.23 -8.76 0.52
N GLU A 91 -4.56 -9.08 1.77
CA GLU A 91 -5.31 -8.19 2.67
C GLU A 91 -4.35 -7.34 3.51
N LEU A 92 -4.43 -6.02 3.33
CA LEU A 92 -3.48 -5.08 3.92
C LEU A 92 -4.20 -3.99 4.69
N HIS A 93 -3.66 -3.63 5.84
CA HIS A 93 -4.09 -2.46 6.60
C HIS A 93 -3.50 -1.17 6.02
N ASP A 94 -4.10 -0.04 6.32
CA ASP A 94 -3.60 1.29 5.95
C ASP A 94 -2.10 1.48 6.27
N SER A 95 -1.68 1.13 7.50
CA SER A 95 -0.28 1.24 7.92
C SER A 95 0.66 0.42 7.03
N GLU A 96 0.27 -0.80 6.68
CA GLU A 96 1.00 -1.70 5.78
C GLU A 96 1.06 -1.11 4.36
N ILE A 97 -0.04 -0.53 3.86
CA ILE A 97 -0.07 0.11 2.53
C ILE A 97 0.88 1.30 2.48
N TYR A 98 0.94 2.13 3.53
CA TYR A 98 1.89 3.24 3.61
C TYR A 98 3.34 2.75 3.66
N MET A 99 3.62 1.64 4.36
CA MET A 99 4.95 1.01 4.36
C MET A 99 5.34 0.50 2.96
N LEU A 100 4.45 -0.27 2.31
CA LEU A 100 4.68 -0.83 0.98
C LEU A 100 4.92 0.28 -0.07
N ARG A 101 4.23 1.42 0.06
CA ARG A 101 4.44 2.58 -0.82
C ARG A 101 5.90 3.04 -0.85
N GLU A 102 6.60 3.05 0.29
CA GLU A 102 7.98 3.54 0.40
C GLU A 102 8.98 2.60 -0.29
N ILE A 103 8.72 1.30 -0.25
CA ILE A 103 9.59 0.27 -0.87
C ILE A 103 9.25 -0.03 -2.33
N CYS A 104 8.28 0.68 -2.92
CA CYS A 104 7.91 0.55 -4.33
C CYS A 104 8.36 1.74 -5.21
N PRO A 105 9.66 1.96 -5.49
CA PRO A 105 10.12 2.90 -6.53
C PRO A 105 9.39 2.73 -7.86
N SER A 106 8.82 3.81 -8.40
CA SER A 106 7.96 3.75 -9.59
C SER A 106 8.64 3.17 -10.86
N TYR A 107 9.97 3.24 -10.94
CA TYR A 107 10.73 2.72 -12.07
C TYR A 107 11.30 1.31 -11.84
N ALA A 108 11.01 0.69 -10.69
CA ALA A 108 11.38 -0.69 -10.42
C ALA A 108 10.71 -1.62 -11.44
N LYS A 109 11.49 -2.58 -11.94
CA LYS A 109 11.07 -3.52 -12.97
C LYS A 109 11.47 -4.94 -12.64
N VAL A 110 10.58 -5.87 -12.99
CA VAL A 110 10.89 -7.29 -13.12
C VAL A 110 10.69 -7.64 -14.59
N GLY A 111 11.78 -7.98 -15.29
CA GLY A 111 11.77 -8.15 -16.74
C GLY A 111 11.34 -6.86 -17.48
N LYS A 112 10.15 -6.88 -18.08
CA LYS A 112 9.57 -5.73 -18.82
C LYS A 112 8.46 -5.01 -18.05
N GLU A 113 8.02 -5.56 -16.93
CA GLU A 113 6.91 -5.04 -16.14
C GLU A 113 7.40 -3.96 -15.16
N TYR A 114 6.71 -2.82 -15.11
CA TYR A 114 6.97 -1.75 -14.14
C TYR A 114 6.27 -2.04 -12.81
N VAL A 115 6.75 -3.06 -12.08
CA VAL A 115 6.13 -3.55 -10.85
C VAL A 115 5.92 -2.44 -9.81
N GLY A 116 6.90 -1.55 -9.62
CA GLY A 116 6.78 -0.48 -8.63
C GLY A 116 5.73 0.58 -9.00
N TYR A 117 5.56 0.88 -10.28
CA TYR A 117 4.48 1.76 -10.76
C TYR A 117 3.11 1.11 -10.56
N ASN A 118 2.99 -0.17 -10.93
CA ASN A 118 1.74 -0.92 -10.81
C ASN A 118 1.30 -1.03 -9.35
N LEU A 119 2.23 -1.41 -8.46
CA LEU A 119 2.01 -1.48 -7.01
C LEU A 119 1.59 -0.13 -6.45
N LYS A 120 2.32 0.96 -6.74
CA LYS A 120 1.91 2.30 -6.28
C LYS A 120 0.49 2.64 -6.70
N ARG A 121 0.10 2.35 -7.95
CA ARG A 121 -1.25 2.60 -8.43
C ARG A 121 -2.28 1.80 -7.64
N LYS A 122 -2.04 0.51 -7.41
CA LYS A 122 -2.94 -0.37 -6.64
C LYS A 122 -3.08 0.09 -5.18
N LEU A 123 -1.96 0.40 -4.52
CA LEU A 123 -1.91 0.90 -3.15
C LEU A 123 -2.67 2.22 -2.99
N TYR A 124 -2.49 3.18 -3.91
CA TYR A 124 -3.23 4.45 -3.85
C TYR A 124 -4.72 4.31 -4.18
N LEU A 125 -5.08 3.36 -5.05
CA LEU A 125 -6.50 3.05 -5.28
C LEU A 125 -7.14 2.44 -4.04
N ALA A 126 -6.43 1.57 -3.31
CA ALA A 126 -6.92 1.04 -2.04
C ALA A 126 -7.23 2.17 -1.05
N LEU A 127 -6.28 3.09 -0.83
CA LEU A 127 -6.43 4.21 0.11
C LEU A 127 -7.47 5.26 -0.31
N TYR A 128 -7.52 5.62 -1.59
CA TYR A 128 -8.16 6.87 -2.02
C TYR A 128 -9.20 6.72 -3.13
N SER A 129 -9.56 5.49 -3.55
CA SER A 129 -10.52 5.29 -4.65
C SER A 129 -11.84 6.02 -4.43
N ALA A 130 -12.42 5.96 -3.22
CA ALA A 130 -13.68 6.61 -2.91
C ALA A 130 -13.63 8.14 -3.10
N VAL A 131 -12.60 8.78 -2.56
CA VAL A 131 -12.39 10.23 -2.69
C VAL A 131 -12.09 10.59 -4.15
N TYR A 132 -11.25 9.81 -4.82
CA TYR A 132 -10.85 10.04 -6.21
C TYR A 132 -12.05 9.97 -7.17
N GLU A 133 -12.87 8.92 -7.09
CA GLU A 133 -14.03 8.76 -7.98
C GLU A 133 -15.13 9.78 -7.67
N THR A 134 -15.34 10.15 -6.40
CA THR A 134 -16.31 11.20 -6.03
C THR A 134 -15.94 12.54 -6.67
N ASN A 135 -14.68 12.94 -6.56
CA ASN A 135 -14.20 14.19 -7.15
C ASN A 135 -14.30 14.17 -8.68
N LYS A 136 -13.92 13.05 -9.30
CA LYS A 136 -14.00 12.89 -10.75
C LYS A 136 -15.43 12.97 -11.29
N ILE A 137 -16.40 12.40 -10.56
CA ILE A 137 -17.83 12.52 -10.91
C ILE A 137 -18.28 13.98 -10.76
N ALA A 138 -17.93 14.63 -9.64
CA ALA A 138 -18.28 16.03 -9.41
C ALA A 138 -17.73 16.96 -10.51
N ASP A 139 -16.46 16.80 -10.87
CA ASP A 139 -15.81 17.57 -11.95
C ASP A 139 -16.49 17.34 -13.30
N THR A 140 -16.89 16.10 -13.59
CA THR A 140 -17.61 15.77 -14.83
C THR A 140 -18.98 16.45 -14.89
N LEU A 141 -19.73 16.45 -13.78
CA LEU A 141 -21.03 17.10 -13.68
C LEU A 141 -20.92 18.63 -13.84
N LEU A 142 -19.95 19.26 -13.18
CA LEU A 142 -19.69 20.69 -13.31
C LEU A 142 -19.37 21.09 -14.76
N ALA A 143 -18.55 20.29 -15.45
CA ALA A 143 -18.21 20.53 -16.85
C ALA A 143 -19.44 20.46 -17.79
N THR A 144 -20.45 19.63 -17.48
CA THR A 144 -21.69 19.56 -18.29
C THR A 144 -22.60 20.76 -18.10
N VAL A 145 -22.69 21.31 -16.87
CA VAL A 145 -23.53 22.48 -16.58
C VAL A 145 -23.00 23.75 -17.26
N ASP A 146 -21.68 23.90 -17.36
CA ASP A 146 -21.05 25.05 -18.05
C ASP A 146 -21.32 25.06 -19.57
N LEU A 147 -21.65 23.91 -20.17
CA LEU A 147 -22.02 23.81 -21.59
C LEU A 147 -23.47 24.23 -21.86
N GLU A 148 -24.38 23.95 -20.93
CA GLU A 148 -25.82 24.29 -21.06
C GLU A 148 -26.09 25.79 -20.88
N ILE A 149 -25.25 26.50 -20.11
CA ILE A 149 -25.37 27.96 -19.93
C ILE A 149 -24.86 28.73 -21.17
N ARG A 150 -24.10 28.07 -22.05
CA ARG A 150 -23.57 28.63 -23.30
C ARG A 150 -24.41 28.28 -24.54
N GLU A 151 -25.73 28.42 -24.48
CA GLU A 151 -26.51 28.47 -25.73
C GLU A 151 -26.25 29.80 -26.49
N PRO A 152 -26.14 29.78 -27.83
CA PRO A 152 -25.54 30.86 -28.60
C PRO A 152 -26.46 32.08 -28.70
N ALA A 153 -25.85 33.27 -28.60
CA ALA A 153 -26.50 34.57 -28.73
C ALA A 153 -27.49 34.62 -29.91
N PRO A 154 -28.65 35.28 -29.75
CA PRO A 154 -29.67 35.34 -30.78
C PRO A 154 -29.09 35.96 -32.06
N LYS A 155 -29.29 35.28 -33.19
CA LYS A 155 -28.91 35.80 -34.50
C LYS A 155 -29.69 37.10 -34.74
N LEU A 156 -28.96 38.21 -34.86
CA LEU A 156 -29.52 39.48 -35.33
C LEU A 156 -29.84 39.34 -36.81
N ASP A 157 -31.12 39.15 -37.11
CA ASP A 157 -31.65 39.29 -38.47
C ASP A 157 -31.52 40.76 -38.91
N LYS A 158 -30.99 40.96 -40.12
CA LYS A 158 -30.80 42.27 -40.76
C LYS A 158 -32.05 42.75 -41.48
#